data_AF-A0A816ULH7-F1
#
_entry.id   AF-A0A816ULH7-F1
#
_cell.length_a   1.000
_cell.length_b   1.000
_cell.length_c   1.000
_cell.angle_alpha   90.00
_cell.angle_beta   90.00
_cell.angle_gamma   90.00
#
_symmetry.space_group_name_H-M   'P 1'
#
loop_
_entity.id
_entity.type
_entity.pdbx_description
1 polymer ?
#
loop_
_entity_poly.entity_id
_entity_poly.type
_entity_poly.pdbx_seq_one_letter_code
_entity_poly.pdbx_strand_id
1 'polypeptide(L)' 'SVSHRDSLRSFLYKSEDLEKKFLTKAIKSYCELQVLPYGTNKTVVF' A
#
# COMPACT_ATOMS: atom_id res chain seq x y z
N SER A 1 -13.74 1.11 -0.83
CA SER A 1 -14.00 2.35 -1.57
C SER A 1 -14.42 3.43 -0.60
N VAL A 2 -14.02 4.68 -0.89
CA VAL A 2 -14.48 5.86 -0.14
C VAL A 2 -15.78 6.35 -0.77
N SER A 3 -16.72 6.80 0.05
CA SER A 3 -18.00 7.37 -0.41
C SER A 3 -18.40 8.58 0.42
N HIS A 4 -19.35 9.37 -0.10
CA HIS A 4 -19.94 10.50 0.64
C HIS A 4 -20.65 10.08 1.94
N ARG A 5 -20.91 8.79 2.13
CA ARG A 5 -21.51 8.24 3.36
C ARG A 5 -20.48 7.96 4.45
N ASP A 6 -19.20 8.11 4.14
CA ASP A 6 -18.13 7.83 5.10
C ASP A 6 -18.00 8.99 6.08
N SER A 7 -18.22 8.70 7.37
CA SER A 7 -17.79 9.58 8.44
C SER A 7 -16.27 9.58 8.58
N LEU A 8 -15.71 10.61 9.23
CA LEU A 8 -14.28 10.69 9.53
C LEU A 8 -13.76 9.40 10.18
N ARG A 9 -14.50 8.82 11.13
CA ARG A 9 -14.13 7.57 11.79
C ARG A 9 -14.08 6.39 10.81
N SER A 10 -15.09 6.25 9.95
CA SER A 10 -15.10 5.18 8.94
C SER A 10 -14.01 5.34 7.89
N PHE A 11 -13.65 6.58 7.55
CA PHE A 11 -12.53 6.88 6.66
C PHE A 11 -11.19 6.48 7.29
N LEU A 12 -10.97 6.81 8.57
CA LEU A 12 -9.75 6.44 9.30
C LEU A 12 -9.54 4.92 9.32
N TYR A 13 -10.58 4.15 9.66
CA TYR A 13 -10.48 2.68 9.65
C TYR A 13 -10.16 2.13 8.26
N LYS A 14 -10.77 2.67 7.20
CA LYS A 14 -10.47 2.27 5.83
C LYS A 14 -9.06 2.64 5.41
N SER A 15 -8.54 3.79 5.86
CA SER A 15 -7.15 4.21 5.60
C SER A 15 -6.17 3.26 6.28
N GLU A 16 -6.38 2.98 7.56
CA GLU A 16 -5.51 2.11 8.34
C GLU A 16 -5.45 0.68 7.78
N ASP A 17 -6.60 0.12 7.40
CA ASP A 17 -6.67 -1.20 6.74
C ASP A 17 -5.87 -1.20 5.41
N LEU A 18 -6.04 -0.14 4.62
CA LEU A 18 -5.36 0.02 3.35
C LEU A 18 -3.84 0.12 3.54
N GLU A 19 -3.38 0.96 4.46
CA GLU A 19 -1.96 1.14 4.78
C GLU A 19 -1.32 -0.18 5.23
N LYS A 20 -1.96 -0.91 6.16
CA LYS A 20 -1.48 -2.23 6.64
C LYS A 20 -1.37 -3.23 5.50
N LYS A 21 -2.41 -3.32 4.65
CA LYS A 21 -2.44 -4.24 3.51
C LYS A 21 -1.31 -3.96 2.53
N PHE A 22 -1.10 -2.69 2.17
CA PHE A 22 -0.07 -2.32 1.19
C PHE A 22 1.34 -2.42 1.74
N LEU A 23 1.56 -2.07 3.02
CA LEU A 23 2.86 -2.24 3.66
C LEU A 23 3.26 -3.72 3.72
N THR A 24 2.33 -4.59 4.11
CA THR A 24 2.57 -6.04 4.16
C THR A 24 2.90 -6.58 2.78
N LYS A 25 2.19 -6.14 1.73
CA LYS A 25 2.48 -6.54 0.36
C LYS A 25 3.85 -6.05 -0.10
N ALA A 26 4.22 -4.81 0.20
CA ALA A 26 5.52 -4.25 -0.17
C ALA A 26 6.68 -4.99 0.50
N ILE A 27 6.55 -5.29 1.79
CA ILE A 27 7.54 -6.10 2.53
C ILE A 27 7.66 -7.49 1.91
N LYS A 28 6.53 -8.15 1.62
CA LYS A 28 6.52 -9.47 0.99
C LYS A 28 7.24 -9.46 -0.36
N SER A 29 6.87 -8.56 -1.27
CA SER A 29 7.51 -8.45 -2.58
C SER A 29 9.01 -8.13 -2.48
N TYR A 30 9.42 -7.35 -1.48
CA TYR A 30 10.84 -7.10 -1.20
C TYR A 30 11.57 -8.39 -0.77
N CYS A 31 11.01 -9.15 0.18
CA CYS A 31 11.57 -10.42 0.63
C CYS A 31 11.61 -11.48 -0.47
N GLU A 32 10.65 -11.46 -1.39
CA GLU A 32 10.57 -12.35 -2.55
C GLU A 32 11.47 -11.90 -3.72
N LEU A 33 12.29 -10.86 -3.52
CA LEU A 33 13.19 -10.29 -4.54
C LEU A 33 12.46 -9.83 -5.82
N GLN A 34 11.19 -9.46 -5.70
CA GLN A 34 10.36 -8.98 -6.82
C GLN A 34 10.47 -7.46 -7.03
N VAL A 35 11.20 -6.74 -6.18
CA VAL A 35 11.36 -5.28 -6.26
C VAL A 35 12.79 -4.94 -6.67
N LEU A 36 12.96 -4.32 -7.84
CA LEU A 36 14.26 -3.84 -8.32
C LEU A 36 14.27 -2.30 -8.43
N PRO A 37 15.37 -1.62 -8.06
CA PRO A 37 15.50 -0.19 -8.28
C PRO A 37 15.52 0.13 -9.78
N TYR A 38 14.82 1.20 -10.18
CA TYR A 38 14.77 1.69 -11.55
C TYR A 38 14.99 3.20 -11.58
N GLY A 39 16.15 3.62 -12.08
CA GLY A 39 16.59 5.01 -11.98
C GLY A 39 16.77 5.44 -10.53
N THR A 40 16.58 6.73 -10.24
CA THR A 40 16.87 7.27 -8.89
C THR A 40 15.73 7.02 -7.89
N ASN A 41 14.46 7.10 -8.32
CA ASN A 41 13.31 7.19 -7.41
C ASN A 41 12.12 6.29 -7.81
N LYS A 42 12.35 5.25 -8.61
CA LYS A 42 11.29 4.32 -9.03
C LYS A 42 11.72 2.89 -8.79
N THR A 43 10.75 1.99 -8.78
CA THR A 43 10.97 0.55 -8.70
C THR A 43 10.20 -0.16 -9.80
N VAL A 44 10.72 -1.28 -10.26
CA VAL A 44 9.98 -2.28 -11.04
C VAL A 44 9.55 -3.38 -10.06
N VAL A 45 8.28 -3.77 -10.14
CA VAL A 45 7.69 -4.84 -9.33
C VAL A 45 7.13 -5.90 -10.27
N PHE A 46 7.55 -7.16 -10.12
CA PHE A 46 7.13 -8.30 -10.95
C PHE A 46 5.86 -8.99 -10.42
#